data_AF-A0A399I6T7-F1
#
_entry.id   AF-A0A399I6T7-F1
#
_cell.length_a   1.000
_cell.length_b   1.000
_cell.length_c   1.000
_cell.angle_alpha   90.00
_cell.angle_beta   90.00
_cell.angle_gamma   90.00
#
_symmetry.space_group_name_H-M   'P 1'
#
loop_
_entity.id
_entity.type
_entity.pdbx_description
1 polymer ?
#
loop_
_entity_poly.entity_id
_entity_poly.type
_entity_poly.pdbx_seq_one_letter_code
_entity_poly.pdbx_strand_id
1 'polypeptide(L)'
;MKKSHIWLICPLLGGLVFWGADALITRFAAGFSTAVLIIVKVLLIPLVCGFTYWFFVKKSSSQPFLMPAAMAMLLGIWFGGPLYYLLFYAKTMKTPIGVGEMVIYIAFFPLSTLLVSLFSGSFGGLMVTTASLMVLGTGWLGVPGIPRKPAE
;
A
#
# COMPACT_ATOMS: atom_id res chain seq x y z
N MET A 1 14.92 16.50 -2.26
CA MET A 1 13.66 16.43 -3.03
C MET A 1 12.78 17.59 -2.60
N LYS A 2 12.18 18.38 -3.52
CA LYS A 2 11.28 19.47 -3.09
C LYS A 2 10.05 18.88 -2.39
N LYS A 3 9.53 19.53 -1.34
CA LYS A 3 8.35 19.07 -0.57
C LYS A 3 7.16 18.70 -1.47
N SER A 4 7.01 19.37 -2.61
CA SER A 4 5.97 19.13 -3.60
C SER A 4 6.03 17.74 -4.28
N HIS A 5 7.22 17.15 -4.42
CA HIS A 5 7.37 15.89 -5.14
C HIS A 5 6.98 14.68 -4.29
N ILE A 6 6.91 14.84 -2.96
CA ILE A 6 6.51 13.78 -2.02
C ILE A 6 5.09 13.35 -2.32
N TRP A 7 4.19 14.32 -2.45
CA TRP A 7 2.77 14.11 -2.70
C TRP A 7 2.43 13.61 -4.10
N LEU A 8 3.42 13.54 -5.00
CA LEU A 8 3.29 12.92 -6.32
C LEU A 8 3.94 11.53 -6.34
N ILE A 9 5.19 11.43 -5.89
CA ILE A 9 5.98 10.20 -6.00
C ILE A 9 5.57 9.17 -4.96
N CYS A 10 5.38 9.58 -3.70
CA CYS A 10 5.10 8.64 -2.61
C CYS A 10 3.74 7.93 -2.74
N PRO A 11 2.65 8.60 -3.16
CA PRO A 11 1.39 7.89 -3.41
C PRO A 11 1.50 6.90 -4.56
N LEU A 12 2.11 7.30 -5.68
CA LEU A 12 2.33 6.38 -6.80
C LEU A 12 3.17 5.17 -6.37
N LEU A 13 4.22 5.40 -5.59
CA LEU A 13 5.07 4.34 -5.06
C LEU A 13 4.30 3.41 -4.11
N GLY A 14 3.55 3.97 -3.15
CA GLY A 14 2.75 3.18 -2.21
C GLY A 14 1.72 2.31 -2.92
N GLY A 15 0.92 2.90 -3.82
CA GLY A 15 -0.07 2.17 -4.60
C GLY A 15 0.56 1.09 -5.49
N LEU A 16 1.62 1.43 -6.23
CA LEU A 16 2.31 0.48 -7.11
C LEU A 16 2.92 -0.68 -6.33
N VAL A 17 3.57 -0.41 -5.19
CA VAL A 17 4.25 -1.45 -4.41
C VAL A 17 3.25 -2.39 -3.76
N PHE A 18 2.20 -1.86 -3.12
CA PHE A 18 1.20 -2.68 -2.46
C PHE A 18 0.39 -3.50 -3.46
N TRP A 19 -0.27 -2.83 -4.42
CA TRP A 19 -1.15 -3.51 -5.38
C TRP A 19 -0.37 -4.29 -6.43
N GLY A 20 0.83 -3.84 -6.79
CA GLY A 20 1.72 -4.59 -7.67
C GLY A 20 2.22 -5.89 -7.01
N ALA A 21 2.61 -5.85 -5.73
CA ALA A 21 2.95 -7.07 -5.00
C ALA A 21 1.75 -8.00 -4.87
N ASP A 22 0.55 -7.48 -4.53
CA ASP A 22 -0.68 -8.28 -4.48
C ASP A 22 -1.00 -8.93 -5.83
N ALA A 23 -0.88 -8.17 -6.93
CA ALA A 23 -1.11 -8.66 -8.29
C ALA A 23 -0.11 -9.76 -8.68
N LEU A 24 1.17 -9.59 -8.34
CA LEU A 24 2.21 -10.57 -8.58
C LEU A 24 1.94 -11.87 -7.81
N ILE A 25 1.68 -11.78 -6.50
CA ILE A 25 1.35 -12.95 -5.67
C ILE A 25 0.12 -13.66 -6.23
N THR A 26 -0.92 -12.91 -6.58
CA THR A 26 -2.17 -13.46 -7.12
C THR A 26 -1.96 -14.13 -8.49
N ARG A 27 -1.02 -13.64 -9.32
CA ARG A 27 -0.68 -14.29 -10.60
C ARG A 27 0.00 -15.65 -10.40
N PHE A 28 0.80 -15.82 -9.35
CA PHE A 28 1.47 -17.08 -9.03
C PHE A 28 0.67 -17.97 -8.06
N ALA A 29 -0.59 -17.61 -7.79
CA ALA A 29 -1.43 -18.32 -6.83
C ALA A 29 -1.90 -19.71 -7.30
N ALA A 30 -1.76 -20.03 -8.58
CA ALA A 30 -2.15 -21.31 -9.16
C ALA A 30 -1.29 -22.45 -8.59
N GLY A 31 -1.73 -23.04 -7.47
CA GLY A 31 -1.03 -24.12 -6.76
C GLY A 31 -0.95 -23.94 -5.24
N PHE A 32 -1.28 -22.76 -4.72
CA PHE A 32 -1.28 -22.49 -3.28
C PHE A 32 -2.69 -22.51 -2.70
N SER A 33 -2.83 -22.99 -1.47
CA SER A 33 -4.11 -22.88 -0.74
C SER A 33 -4.38 -21.41 -0.36
N THR A 34 -5.66 -21.06 -0.23
CA THR A 34 -6.08 -19.70 0.17
C THR A 34 -5.42 -19.26 1.48
N ALA A 35 -5.26 -20.17 2.44
CA ALA A 35 -4.61 -19.89 3.72
C ALA A 35 -3.13 -19.49 3.53
N VAL A 36 -2.38 -20.20 2.68
CA VAL A 36 -0.99 -19.88 2.38
C VAL A 36 -0.89 -18.51 1.69
N LEU A 37 -1.80 -18.21 0.77
CA LEU A 37 -1.84 -16.91 0.09
C LEU A 37 -2.11 -15.77 1.07
N ILE A 38 -3.04 -15.95 2.02
CA ILE A 38 -3.31 -14.95 3.05
C ILE A 38 -2.05 -14.73 3.90
N ILE A 39 -1.40 -15.78 4.39
CA ILE A 39 -0.18 -15.67 5.21
C ILE A 39 0.92 -14.94 4.42
N VAL A 40 1.14 -15.32 3.17
CA VAL A 40 2.14 -14.68 2.30
C VAL A 40 1.82 -13.20 2.11
N LYS A 41 0.56 -12.83 1.83
CA LYS A 41 0.16 -11.42 1.66
C LYS A 41 0.29 -10.62 2.96
N VAL A 42 -0.07 -11.21 4.09
CA VAL A 42 0.00 -10.59 5.42
C VAL A 42 1.45 -10.33 5.86
N LEU A 43 2.40 -11.16 5.45
CA LEU A 43 3.81 -10.99 5.84
C LEU A 43 4.61 -10.25 4.78
N LEU A 44 4.52 -10.68 3.52
CA LEU A 44 5.38 -10.20 2.45
C LEU A 44 5.02 -8.76 2.03
N ILE A 45 3.73 -8.42 1.89
CA ILE A 45 3.33 -7.10 1.41
C ILE A 45 3.75 -5.99 2.39
N PRO A 46 3.51 -6.10 3.71
CA PRO A 46 4.01 -5.10 4.65
C PRO A 46 5.53 -4.99 4.67
N LEU A 47 6.25 -6.12 4.55
CA LEU A 47 7.71 -6.11 4.47
C LEU A 47 8.23 -5.36 3.24
N VAL A 48 7.64 -5.61 2.07
CA VAL A 48 8.01 -4.92 0.83
C VAL A 48 7.69 -3.43 0.94
N CYS A 49 6.49 -3.05 1.38
CA CYS A 49 6.10 -1.65 1.58
C CYS A 49 6.99 -0.94 2.59
N GLY A 50 7.29 -1.59 3.73
CA GLY A 50 8.17 -1.07 4.77
C GLY A 50 9.61 -0.90 4.29
N PHE A 51 10.15 -1.88 3.55
CA PHE A 51 11.48 -1.79 2.97
C PHE A 51 11.58 -0.69 1.91
N THR A 52 10.57 -0.57 1.03
CA THR A 52 10.52 0.50 0.05
C THR A 52 10.46 1.88 0.71
N TYR A 53 9.61 2.04 1.73
CA TYR A 53 9.57 3.26 2.54
C TYR A 53 10.95 3.58 3.15
N TRP A 54 11.58 2.58 3.78
CA TRP A 54 12.88 2.72 4.42
C TRP A 54 13.97 3.14 3.44
N PHE A 55 14.04 2.50 2.27
CA PHE A 55 14.99 2.81 1.23
C PHE A 55 14.80 4.25 0.70
N PHE A 56 13.55 4.64 0.49
CA PHE A 56 13.20 5.97 0.00
C PHE A 56 13.56 7.08 1.02
N VAL A 57 13.23 6.85 2.28
CA VAL A 57 13.55 7.76 3.40
C VAL A 57 15.05 7.90 3.61
N LYS A 58 15.82 6.80 3.55
CA LYS A 58 17.28 6.82 3.70
C LYS A 58 17.93 7.74 2.67
N LYS A 59 17.39 7.79 1.46
CA LYS A 59 17.86 8.68 0.38
C LYS A 59 17.51 10.15 0.61
N SER A 60 16.51 10.45 1.44
CA SER A 60 16.05 11.82 1.69
C SER A 60 16.67 12.49 2.92
N SER A 61 17.40 11.75 3.77
CA SER A 61 18.24 12.23 4.90
C SER A 61 17.62 13.29 5.83
N SER A 62 16.30 13.31 6.04
CA SER A 62 15.68 14.35 6.85
C SER A 62 14.46 13.83 7.62
N GLN A 63 14.52 13.91 8.95
CA GLN A 63 13.44 13.50 9.87
C GLN A 63 12.05 14.13 9.62
N PRO A 64 11.90 15.42 9.26
CA PRO A 64 10.57 16.00 9.07
C PRO A 64 9.80 15.44 7.85
N PHE A 65 10.43 14.54 7.08
CA PHE A 65 9.86 13.95 5.88
C PHE A 65 9.28 12.55 6.09
N LEU A 66 9.47 11.95 7.28
CA LEU A 66 9.03 10.59 7.58
C LEU A 66 7.52 10.43 7.53
N MET A 67 6.81 11.25 8.32
CA MET A 67 5.36 11.18 8.41
C MET A 67 4.67 11.58 7.10
N PRO A 68 5.04 12.70 6.42
CA PRO A 68 4.45 13.04 5.13
C PRO A 68 4.66 11.97 4.05
N ALA A 69 5.84 11.33 4.00
CA ALA A 69 6.09 10.26 3.03
C ALA A 69 5.26 9.01 3.33
N ALA A 70 5.15 8.62 4.60
CA ALA A 70 4.34 7.47 5.03
C ALA A 70 2.85 7.71 4.72
N MET A 71 2.33 8.90 5.06
CA MET A 71 0.94 9.26 4.77
C MET A 71 0.68 9.33 3.27
N ALA A 72 1.60 9.89 2.50
CA ALA A 72 1.47 9.95 1.05
C ALA A 72 1.47 8.53 0.44
N MET A 73 2.34 7.62 0.90
CA MET A 73 2.29 6.21 0.49
C MET A 73 0.96 5.55 0.85
N LEU A 74 0.44 5.77 2.06
CA LEU A 74 -0.86 5.24 2.48
C LEU A 74 -1.99 5.75 1.59
N LEU A 75 -2.02 7.05 1.28
CA LEU A 75 -3.00 7.59 0.33
C LEU A 75 -2.91 6.85 -1.01
N GLY A 76 -1.71 6.61 -1.51
CA GLY A 76 -1.47 5.81 -2.69
C GLY A 76 -2.06 4.40 -2.63
N ILE A 77 -1.87 3.71 -1.51
CA ILE A 77 -2.41 2.37 -1.26
C ILE A 77 -3.94 2.43 -1.23
N TRP A 78 -4.52 3.35 -0.47
CA TRP A 78 -5.98 3.43 -0.32
C TRP A 78 -6.68 3.89 -1.61
N PHE A 79 -6.11 4.84 -2.36
CA PHE A 79 -6.63 5.29 -3.65
C PHE A 79 -6.30 4.35 -4.81
N GLY A 80 -5.26 3.52 -4.69
CA GLY A 80 -4.91 2.50 -5.68
C GLY A 80 -5.91 1.34 -5.70
N GLY A 81 -6.65 1.12 -4.62
CA GLY A 81 -7.60 0.00 -4.48
C GLY A 81 -8.72 -0.02 -5.53
N PRO A 82 -9.47 1.08 -5.73
CA PRO A 82 -10.49 1.15 -6.77
C PRO A 82 -9.93 0.91 -8.17
N LEU A 83 -8.77 1.50 -8.49
CA LEU A 83 -8.12 1.30 -9.78
C LEU A 83 -7.69 -0.17 -9.96
N TYR A 84 -7.10 -0.77 -8.93
CA TYR A 84 -6.71 -2.18 -8.94
C TYR A 84 -7.93 -3.10 -9.14
N TYR A 85 -9.04 -2.82 -8.47
CA TYR A 85 -10.29 -3.57 -8.66
C TYR A 85 -10.79 -3.49 -10.09
N LEU A 86 -10.81 -2.31 -10.69
CA LEU A 86 -11.26 -2.13 -12.07
C LEU A 86 -10.38 -2.91 -13.04
N LEU A 87 -9.06 -2.87 -12.85
CA LEU A 87 -8.11 -3.62 -13.67
C LEU A 87 -8.24 -5.13 -13.46
N PHE A 88 -8.42 -5.57 -12.21
CA PHE A 88 -8.63 -6.97 -11.88
C PHE A 88 -9.95 -7.48 -12.46
N TYR A 89 -11.03 -6.72 -12.31
CA TYR A 89 -12.35 -7.05 -12.85
C TYR A 89 -12.33 -7.13 -14.38
N ALA A 90 -11.78 -6.12 -15.05
CA ALA A 90 -11.66 -6.08 -16.50
C ALA A 90 -10.89 -7.29 -17.06
N LYS A 91 -9.96 -7.83 -16.28
CA LYS A 91 -9.18 -9.03 -16.65
C LYS A 91 -9.90 -10.34 -16.34
N THR A 92 -10.72 -10.39 -15.29
CA THR A 92 -11.24 -11.64 -14.72
C THR A 92 -12.69 -11.94 -15.12
N MET A 93 -13.49 -10.92 -15.41
CA MET A 93 -14.92 -11.06 -15.72
C MET A 93 -15.18 -10.87 -17.22
N LYS A 94 -16.05 -11.73 -17.78
CA LYS A 94 -16.52 -11.63 -19.18
C LYS A 94 -17.71 -10.68 -19.34
N THR A 95 -18.36 -10.31 -18.24
CA THR A 95 -19.52 -9.41 -18.22
C THR A 95 -19.07 -7.99 -17.90
N PRO A 96 -19.50 -6.96 -18.66
CA PRO A 96 -19.17 -5.58 -18.35
C PRO A 96 -19.88 -5.13 -17.07
N ILE A 97 -19.14 -4.47 -16.16
CA ILE A 97 -19.73 -3.72 -15.04
C ILE A 97 -20.50 -2.54 -15.61
N GLY A 98 -21.70 -2.29 -15.08
CA GLY A 98 -22.43 -1.06 -15.39
C GLY A 98 -21.69 0.15 -14.83
N VAL A 99 -21.66 1.26 -15.57
CA VAL A 99 -21.03 2.52 -15.11
C VAL A 99 -21.57 2.95 -13.74
N GLY A 100 -22.86 2.68 -13.44
CA GLY A 100 -23.45 2.94 -12.13
C GLY A 100 -22.83 2.13 -10.99
N GLU A 101 -22.59 0.83 -11.19
CA GLU A 101 -21.93 -0.02 -10.19
C GLU A 101 -20.47 0.41 -9.99
N MET A 102 -19.76 0.76 -11.06
CA MET A 102 -18.41 1.31 -10.99
C MET A 102 -18.37 2.61 -10.18
N VAL A 103 -19.31 3.53 -10.41
CA VAL A 103 -19.39 4.79 -9.66
C VAL A 103 -19.74 4.54 -8.20
N ILE A 104 -20.62 3.58 -7.89
CA ILE A 104 -20.92 3.18 -6.51
C ILE A 104 -19.66 2.63 -5.82
N TYR A 105 -18.93 1.71 -6.47
CA TYR A 105 -17.67 1.20 -5.93
C TYR A 105 -16.62 2.31 -5.78
N ILE A 106 -16.54 3.29 -6.67
CA ILE A 106 -15.60 4.42 -6.49
C ILE A 106 -16.07 5.36 -5.36
N ALA A 107 -17.38 5.66 -5.29
CA ALA A 107 -17.97 6.58 -4.32
C ALA A 107 -17.82 6.09 -2.88
N PHE A 108 -17.87 4.78 -2.64
CA PHE A 108 -17.62 4.18 -1.33
C PHE A 108 -16.15 3.79 -1.14
N PHE A 109 -15.21 4.67 -1.51
CA PHE A 109 -13.78 4.36 -1.63
C PHE A 109 -13.15 3.51 -0.50
N PRO A 110 -13.38 3.77 0.81
CA PRO A 110 -12.75 2.98 1.87
C PRO A 110 -13.37 1.59 1.94
N LEU A 111 -14.69 1.55 1.74
CA LEU A 111 -15.48 0.32 1.71
C LEU A 111 -15.07 -0.54 0.52
N SER A 112 -14.84 0.06 -0.63
CA SER A 112 -14.47 -0.67 -1.84
C SER A 112 -13.05 -1.20 -1.80
N THR A 113 -12.09 -0.41 -1.32
CA THR A 113 -10.74 -0.93 -1.04
C THR A 113 -10.78 -2.08 -0.03
N LEU A 114 -11.63 -1.98 1.00
CA LEU A 114 -11.85 -3.04 1.98
C LEU A 114 -12.47 -4.29 1.33
N LEU A 115 -13.54 -4.14 0.55
CA LEU A 115 -14.19 -5.24 -0.18
C LEU A 115 -13.21 -5.96 -1.11
N VAL A 116 -12.41 -5.20 -1.86
CA VAL A 116 -11.40 -5.74 -2.79
C VAL A 116 -10.35 -6.54 -2.04
N SER A 117 -9.86 -6.00 -0.93
CA SER A 117 -8.88 -6.68 -0.10
C SER A 117 -9.45 -7.93 0.59
N LEU A 118 -10.75 -7.97 0.87
CA LEU A 118 -11.43 -9.18 1.35
C LEU A 118 -11.49 -10.23 0.24
N PHE A 119 -11.93 -9.86 -0.96
CA PHE A 119 -12.02 -10.78 -2.11
C PHE A 119 -10.66 -11.34 -2.55
N SER A 120 -9.61 -10.53 -2.50
CA SER A 120 -8.26 -10.99 -2.83
C SER A 120 -7.53 -11.68 -1.66
N GLY A 121 -8.13 -11.69 -0.47
CA GLY A 121 -7.49 -12.17 0.76
C GLY A 121 -6.33 -11.29 1.24
N SER A 122 -6.18 -10.06 0.71
CA SER A 122 -5.13 -9.12 1.10
C SER A 122 -5.49 -8.21 2.28
N PHE A 123 -6.70 -8.32 2.84
CA PHE A 123 -7.17 -7.45 3.93
C PHE A 123 -6.21 -7.41 5.13
N GLY A 124 -5.71 -8.57 5.58
CA GLY A 124 -4.72 -8.59 6.66
C GLY A 124 -3.42 -7.89 6.27
N GLY A 125 -2.95 -8.05 5.03
CA GLY A 125 -1.80 -7.32 4.51
C GLY A 125 -2.02 -5.81 4.43
N LEU A 126 -3.23 -5.37 4.05
CA LEU A 126 -3.62 -3.94 4.03
C LEU A 126 -3.57 -3.33 5.44
N MET A 127 -4.17 -4.01 6.43
CA MET A 127 -4.19 -3.55 7.82
C MET A 127 -2.80 -3.51 8.44
N VAL A 128 -2.00 -4.57 8.26
CA VAL A 128 -0.63 -4.64 8.79
C VAL A 128 0.28 -3.62 8.10
N THR A 129 0.15 -3.43 6.78
CA THR A 129 0.90 -2.38 6.06
C THR A 129 0.53 -0.99 6.55
N THR A 130 -0.76 -0.74 6.77
CA THR A 130 -1.26 0.53 7.29
C THR A 130 -0.65 0.84 8.66
N ALA A 131 -0.73 -0.13 9.59
CA ALA A 131 -0.12 0.01 10.91
C ALA A 131 1.40 0.19 10.83
N SER A 132 2.08 -0.59 10.00
CA SER A 132 3.54 -0.54 9.84
C SER A 132 4.01 0.82 9.32
N LEU A 133 3.36 1.36 8.28
CA LEU A 133 3.71 2.68 7.74
C LEU A 133 3.39 3.81 8.71
N MET A 134 2.31 3.70 9.50
CA MET A 134 2.04 4.66 10.58
C MET A 134 3.15 4.64 11.63
N VAL A 135 3.54 3.46 12.12
CA VAL A 135 4.62 3.32 13.12
C VAL A 135 5.96 3.79 12.56
N LEU A 136 6.29 3.46 11.31
CA LEU A 136 7.50 3.92 10.65
C LEU A 136 7.48 5.45 10.42
N GLY A 137 6.32 6.00 10.09
CA GLY A 137 6.10 7.44 9.87
C GLY A 137 6.33 8.30 11.11
N THR A 138 6.10 7.77 12.32
CA THR A 138 6.42 8.49 13.58
C THR A 138 7.92 8.62 13.82
N GLY A 139 8.75 7.85 13.12
CA GLY A 139 10.19 7.81 13.34
C GLY A 139 10.60 7.12 14.66
N TRP A 140 9.69 6.43 15.33
CA TRP A 140 9.94 5.79 16.63
C TRP A 140 11.08 4.76 16.57
N LEU A 141 11.20 4.04 15.45
CA LEU A 141 12.27 3.07 15.18
C LEU A 141 13.63 3.73 14.83
N GLY A 142 13.69 5.05 14.77
CA GLY A 142 14.87 5.81 14.35
C GLY A 142 15.11 5.78 12.84
N VAL A 143 15.73 6.83 12.31
CA VAL A 143 16.23 6.84 10.93
C VAL A 143 17.70 6.44 10.98
N PRO A 144 18.11 5.32 10.37
CA PRO A 144 19.53 4.96 10.36
C PRO A 144 20.32 6.06 9.63
N GLY A 145 21.29 6.65 10.33
CA GLY A 145 22.19 7.68 9.80
C GLY A 145 21.88 9.12 10.23
N ILE A 146 20.85 9.38 11.02
CA ILE A 146 20.66 10.69 11.69
C ILE A 146 20.85 10.47 13.19
N PRO A 147 21.87 11.07 13.84
CA PRO A 147 22.01 10.96 15.28
C PRO A 147 20.73 11.51 15.93
N ARG A 148 20.13 10.73 16.83
CA ARG A 148 19.05 11.25 17.68
C ARG A 148 19.63 12.45 18.41
N LYS A 149 19.07 13.64 18.19
CA LYS A 149 19.34 14.77 19.08
C LYS A 149 19.01 14.27 20.50
N PRO A 150 19.94 14.38 21.47
CA PRO A 150 19.61 14.03 22.85
C PRO A 150 18.40 14.87 23.28
N ALA A 151 17.48 14.27 24.03
CA ALA A 151 16.38 15.00 24.63
C ALA A 151 16.97 16.02 25.60
N GLU A 152 16.81 17.30 25.28
CA GLU A 152 17.07 18.42 26.19
C GLU A 152 15.91 18.56 27.19
#